data_AF-A0A8T6G6B4-F1
#
_entry.id   AF-A0A8T6G6B4-F1
#
_cell.length_a   1.000
_cell.length_b   1.000
_cell.length_c   1.000
_cell.angle_alpha   90.00
_cell.angle_beta   90.00
_cell.angle_gamma   90.00
#
_symmetry.space_group_name_H-M   'P 1'
#
loop_
_entity.id
_entity.type
_entity.pdbx_description
1 polymer ?
#
loop_
_entity_poly.entity_id
_entity_poly.type
_entity_poly.pdbx_seq_one_letter_code
_entity_poly.pdbx_strand_id
1 'polypeptide(L)'
;MRRGAAGVAAKSSMISFAADYFIMVFVASLGVIQAAASIGGLRGLLVFKHPRIARTLGIALAIGAIVWFFAVAERNINDYEGGLDSNQQGIFFFLAVAAAGILTCALTSPLNKRLRRNRDARQSGDAQNADDARHDATHAPLPGLGALRYSSWWQAMTQNYRYWYRDAKCWRTQIKRYFSG
;
A
#
# COMPACT_ATOMS: atom_id res chain seq x y z
N MET A 1 -2.65 -11.96 -47.80
CA MET A 1 -3.38 -11.86 -46.50
C MET A 1 -2.68 -12.51 -45.29
N ARG A 2 -1.58 -13.29 -45.42
CA ARG A 2 -0.91 -13.97 -44.29
C ARG A 2 -0.11 -13.08 -43.30
N ARG A 3 0.30 -11.86 -43.70
CA ARG A 3 1.06 -10.94 -42.82
C ARG A 3 0.24 -10.34 -41.66
N GLY A 4 -1.08 -10.23 -41.81
CA GLY A 4 -1.95 -9.66 -40.77
C GLY A 4 -2.15 -10.59 -39.58
N ALA A 5 -2.36 -11.88 -39.82
CA ALA A 5 -2.63 -12.85 -38.75
C ALA A 5 -1.41 -13.10 -37.85
N ALA A 6 -0.20 -13.15 -38.43
CA ALA A 6 1.04 -13.32 -37.68
C ALA A 6 1.34 -12.11 -36.78
N GLY A 7 1.11 -10.88 -37.27
CA GLY A 7 1.28 -9.66 -36.49
C GLY A 7 0.27 -9.54 -35.34
N VAL A 8 -0.96 -9.98 -35.55
CA VAL A 8 -2.00 -10.01 -34.49
C VAL A 8 -1.66 -11.06 -33.43
N ALA A 9 -1.26 -12.27 -33.83
CA ALA A 9 -0.90 -13.33 -32.89
C ALA A 9 0.32 -12.98 -32.02
N ALA A 10 1.37 -12.38 -32.61
CA ALA A 10 2.55 -11.93 -31.88
C ALA A 10 2.22 -10.78 -30.90
N LYS A 11 1.34 -9.86 -31.30
CA LYS A 11 0.88 -8.78 -30.41
C LYS A 11 0.04 -9.33 -29.25
N SER A 12 -0.81 -10.33 -29.51
CA SER A 12 -1.60 -11.01 -28.48
C SER A 12 -0.73 -11.78 -27.49
N SER A 13 0.32 -12.47 -27.95
CA SER A 13 1.24 -13.18 -27.04
C SER A 13 2.07 -12.22 -26.19
N MET A 14 2.56 -11.12 -26.78
CA MET A 14 3.29 -10.09 -26.03
C MET A 14 2.42 -9.39 -24.99
N ILE A 15 1.16 -9.06 -25.32
CA ILE A 15 0.21 -8.50 -24.34
C ILE A 15 -0.04 -9.50 -23.21
N SER A 16 -0.15 -10.80 -23.52
CA SER A 16 -0.31 -11.84 -22.50
C SER A 16 0.89 -11.90 -21.55
N PHE A 17 2.12 -11.87 -22.08
CA PHE A 17 3.33 -11.95 -21.26
C PHE A 17 3.49 -10.73 -20.34
N ALA A 18 3.30 -9.52 -20.88
CA ALA A 18 3.37 -8.28 -20.12
C ALA A 18 2.27 -8.20 -19.04
N ALA A 19 1.04 -8.62 -19.37
CA ALA A 19 -0.06 -8.66 -18.43
C ALA A 19 0.20 -9.65 -17.29
N ASP A 20 0.69 -10.84 -17.60
CA ASP A 20 1.02 -11.84 -16.58
C ASP A 20 2.16 -11.38 -15.67
N TYR A 21 3.17 -10.69 -16.21
CA TYR A 21 4.25 -10.10 -15.40
C TYR A 21 3.70 -9.03 -14.47
N PHE A 22 2.86 -8.13 -15.00
CA PHE A 22 2.17 -7.13 -14.19
C PHE A 22 1.32 -7.78 -13.08
N ILE A 23 0.53 -8.81 -13.41
CA ILE A 23 -0.31 -9.54 -12.44
C ILE A 23 0.56 -10.19 -11.37
N MET A 24 1.67 -10.84 -11.74
CA MET A 24 2.59 -11.45 -10.79
C MET A 24 3.15 -10.41 -9.82
N VAL A 25 3.69 -9.30 -10.31
CA VAL A 25 4.24 -8.24 -9.45
C VAL A 25 3.15 -7.62 -8.58
N PHE A 26 1.96 -7.39 -9.14
CA PHE A 26 0.84 -6.80 -8.44
C PHE A 26 0.38 -7.68 -7.28
N VAL A 27 0.14 -8.97 -7.54
CA VAL A 27 -0.25 -9.95 -6.53
C VAL A 27 0.87 -10.08 -5.49
N ALA A 28 2.13 -10.24 -5.91
CA ALA A 28 3.24 -10.34 -4.99
C ALA A 28 3.36 -9.11 -4.07
N SER A 29 3.17 -7.91 -4.62
CA SER A 29 3.18 -6.65 -3.87
C SER A 29 2.05 -6.58 -2.84
N LEU A 30 0.83 -7.03 -3.17
CA LEU A 30 -0.25 -7.13 -2.19
C LEU A 30 0.16 -8.04 -1.02
N GLY A 31 0.77 -9.19 -1.32
CA GLY A 31 1.25 -10.13 -0.32
C GLY A 31 2.31 -9.54 0.61
N VAL A 32 3.32 -8.87 0.02
CA VAL A 32 4.39 -8.18 0.76
C VAL A 32 3.84 -7.06 1.63
N ILE A 33 2.94 -6.21 1.10
CA ILE A 33 2.32 -5.12 1.87
C ILE A 33 1.56 -5.69 3.08
N GLN A 34 0.80 -6.78 2.91
CA GLN A 34 0.06 -7.40 4.02
C GLN A 34 0.99 -8.03 5.08
N ALA A 35 2.08 -8.69 4.64
CA ALA A 35 3.08 -9.24 5.55
C ALA A 35 3.81 -8.14 6.33
N ALA A 36 4.27 -7.08 5.65
CA ALA A 36 4.95 -5.94 6.25
C ALA A 36 4.04 -5.19 7.23
N ALA A 37 2.78 -4.93 6.84
CA ALA A 37 1.80 -4.29 7.71
C ALA A 37 1.53 -5.12 8.98
N SER A 38 1.48 -6.45 8.86
CA SER A 38 1.35 -7.36 10.01
C SER A 38 2.56 -7.31 10.95
N ILE A 39 3.78 -7.29 10.41
CA ILE A 39 5.01 -7.20 11.20
C ILE A 39 5.09 -5.84 11.92
N GLY A 40 4.77 -4.74 11.23
CA GLY A 40 4.80 -3.38 11.79
C GLY A 40 3.64 -3.03 12.72
N GLY A 41 2.67 -3.94 12.89
CA GLY A 41 1.45 -3.70 13.68
C GLY A 41 0.54 -2.61 13.08
N LEU A 42 0.65 -2.37 11.78
CA LEU A 42 -0.10 -1.35 11.05
C LEU A 42 -1.53 -1.84 10.79
N ARG A 43 -2.33 -1.92 11.86
CA ARG A 43 -3.74 -2.36 11.84
C ARG A 43 -4.59 -1.58 10.84
N GLY A 44 -4.20 -0.33 10.54
CA GLY A 44 -4.82 0.52 9.52
C GLY A 44 -4.64 0.07 8.07
N LEU A 45 -3.67 -0.79 7.79
CA LEU A 45 -3.33 -1.26 6.45
C LEU A 45 -3.56 -2.77 6.26
N LEU A 46 -3.99 -3.44 7.34
CA LEU A 46 -4.30 -4.87 7.34
C LEU A 46 -5.70 -5.11 6.76
N VAL A 47 -5.79 -5.95 5.73
CA VAL A 47 -7.07 -6.41 5.18
C VAL A 47 -7.75 -7.37 6.16
N PHE A 48 -6.96 -8.24 6.81
CA PHE A 48 -7.46 -9.19 7.80
C PHE A 48 -7.21 -8.69 9.23
N LYS A 49 -8.22 -8.80 10.09
CA LYS A 49 -8.14 -8.37 11.49
C LYS A 49 -7.09 -9.11 12.30
N HIS A 50 -6.82 -10.37 11.97
CA HIS A 50 -5.87 -11.20 12.71
C HIS A 50 -4.47 -11.10 12.08
N PRO A 51 -3.47 -10.49 12.76
CA PRO A 51 -2.16 -10.22 12.17
C PRO A 51 -1.43 -11.48 11.69
N ARG A 52 -1.59 -12.62 12.39
CA ARG A 52 -0.93 -13.87 11.97
C ARG A 52 -1.47 -14.39 10.64
N ILE A 53 -2.79 -14.29 10.42
CA ILE A 53 -3.44 -14.75 9.18
C ILE A 53 -3.03 -13.84 8.02
N ALA A 54 -3.02 -12.53 8.24
CA ALA A 54 -2.56 -11.58 7.22
C ALA A 54 -1.11 -11.83 6.80
N ARG A 55 -0.25 -12.20 7.75
CA ARG A 55 1.16 -12.50 7.49
C ARG A 55 1.32 -13.79 6.70
N THR A 56 0.71 -14.87 7.15
CA THR A 56 0.84 -16.18 6.47
C THR A 56 0.26 -16.13 5.07
N LEU A 57 -0.92 -15.54 4.92
CA LEU A 57 -1.56 -15.38 3.61
C LEU A 57 -0.78 -14.41 2.73
N GLY A 58 -0.26 -13.32 3.28
CA GLY A 58 0.57 -12.37 2.53
C GLY A 58 1.85 -13.00 1.98
N ILE A 59 2.57 -13.76 2.81
CA ILE A 59 3.77 -14.50 2.39
C ILE A 59 3.40 -15.57 1.35
N ALA A 60 2.35 -16.36 1.61
CA ALA A 60 1.90 -17.40 0.68
C ALA A 60 1.50 -16.82 -0.68
N LEU A 61 0.86 -15.66 -0.70
CA LEU A 61 0.43 -14.97 -1.91
C LEU A 61 1.61 -14.37 -2.67
N ALA A 62 2.64 -13.86 -1.96
CA ALA A 62 3.88 -13.40 -2.58
C ALA A 62 4.67 -14.54 -3.23
N ILE A 63 4.91 -15.62 -2.49
CA ILE A 63 5.64 -16.79 -3.02
C ILE A 63 4.82 -17.45 -4.12
N GLY A 64 3.52 -17.63 -3.91
CA GLY A 64 2.62 -18.26 -4.87
C GLY A 64 2.56 -17.53 -6.21
N ALA A 65 2.57 -16.19 -6.21
CA ALA A 65 2.60 -15.40 -7.44
C ALA A 65 3.90 -15.62 -8.24
N ILE A 66 5.05 -15.63 -7.55
CA ILE A 66 6.35 -15.88 -8.18
C ILE A 66 6.40 -17.30 -8.75
N VAL A 67 6.02 -18.30 -7.94
CA VAL A 67 6.00 -19.71 -8.37
C VAL A 67 5.06 -19.90 -9.55
N TRP A 68 3.84 -19.36 -9.50
CA TRP A 68 2.89 -19.45 -10.60
C TRP A 68 3.44 -18.88 -11.91
N PHE A 69 4.05 -17.70 -11.86
CA PHE A 69 4.58 -17.05 -13.06
C PHE A 69 5.67 -17.88 -13.74
N PHE A 70 6.58 -18.47 -12.97
CA PHE A 70 7.68 -19.28 -13.51
C PHE A 70 7.32 -20.75 -13.77
N ALA A 71 6.28 -21.30 -13.13
CA ALA A 71 5.90 -22.70 -13.27
C ALA A 71 4.98 -22.98 -14.47
N VAL A 72 4.24 -21.97 -14.95
CA VAL A 72 3.23 -22.17 -16.02
C VAL A 72 3.85 -22.15 -17.43
N ALA A 73 4.97 -21.46 -17.63
CA ALA A 73 5.62 -21.38 -18.93
C ALA A 73 7.12 -21.10 -18.79
N GLU A 74 7.89 -21.39 -19.84
CA GLU A 74 9.27 -20.97 -19.98
C GLU A 74 9.30 -19.44 -20.13
N ARG A 75 9.61 -18.73 -19.04
CA ARG A 75 9.58 -17.25 -19.00
C ARG A 75 10.96 -16.60 -18.84
N ASN A 76 12.01 -17.42 -18.86
CA ASN A 76 13.39 -16.95 -18.91
C ASN A 76 13.82 -16.79 -20.37
N ILE A 77 13.23 -15.80 -21.05
CA ILE A 77 13.45 -15.51 -22.47
C ILE A 77 14.13 -14.16 -22.59
N ASN A 78 15.14 -14.06 -23.44
CA ASN A 78 15.83 -12.79 -23.68
C ASN A 78 14.93 -11.78 -24.40
N ASP A 79 15.20 -10.49 -24.21
CA ASP A 79 14.51 -9.37 -24.83
C ASP A 79 14.51 -9.42 -26.38
N TYR A 80 15.60 -9.89 -26.99
CA TYR A 80 15.69 -10.09 -28.45
C TYR A 80 14.94 -11.34 -28.95
N GLU A 81 14.49 -12.23 -28.06
CA GLU A 81 13.75 -13.46 -28.39
C GLU A 81 12.24 -13.31 -28.11
N GLY A 82 11.76 -12.09 -27.88
CA GLY A 82 10.37 -11.80 -27.55
C GLY A 82 10.07 -11.73 -26.05
N GLY A 83 11.10 -11.76 -25.21
CA GLY A 83 11.04 -11.38 -23.80
C GLY A 83 10.80 -9.88 -23.62
N LEU A 84 10.49 -9.48 -22.38
CA LEU A 84 10.20 -8.09 -22.07
C LEU A 84 11.50 -7.28 -21.91
N ASP A 85 11.66 -6.17 -22.63
CA ASP A 85 12.82 -5.28 -22.47
C ASP A 85 12.88 -4.70 -21.03
N SER A 86 14.09 -4.37 -20.58
CA SER A 86 14.37 -3.87 -19.24
C SER A 86 13.56 -2.60 -18.90
N ASN A 87 13.40 -1.67 -19.83
CA ASN A 87 12.60 -0.47 -19.59
C ASN A 87 11.12 -0.80 -19.38
N GLN A 88 10.60 -1.75 -20.17
CA GLN A 88 9.22 -2.20 -20.04
C GLN A 88 9.02 -2.91 -18.69
N GLN A 89 9.95 -3.79 -18.29
CA GLN A 89 9.87 -4.49 -17.01
C GLN A 89 9.84 -3.50 -15.84
N GLY A 90 10.67 -2.46 -15.88
CA GLY A 90 10.70 -1.40 -14.88
C GLY A 90 9.38 -0.65 -14.77
N ILE A 91 8.77 -0.28 -15.91
CA ILE A 91 7.48 0.43 -15.93
C ILE A 91 6.36 -0.45 -15.37
N PHE A 92 6.24 -1.70 -15.81
CA PHE A 92 5.20 -2.60 -15.31
C PHE A 92 5.40 -2.93 -13.84
N PHE A 93 6.64 -3.09 -13.38
CA PHE A 93 6.94 -3.27 -11.97
C PHE A 93 6.44 -2.09 -11.14
N PHE A 94 6.80 -0.87 -11.54
CA PHE A 94 6.38 0.34 -10.84
C PHE A 94 4.86 0.49 -10.81
N LEU A 95 4.19 0.34 -11.97
CA LEU A 95 2.74 0.46 -12.07
C LEU A 95 2.03 -0.61 -11.25
N ALA A 96 2.53 -1.84 -11.22
CA ALA A 96 1.95 -2.94 -10.44
C ALA A 96 2.08 -2.68 -8.93
N VAL A 97 3.26 -2.24 -8.46
CA VAL A 97 3.48 -1.89 -7.06
C VAL A 97 2.59 -0.70 -6.65
N ALA A 98 2.51 0.34 -7.48
CA ALA A 98 1.67 1.50 -7.24
C ALA A 98 0.18 1.12 -7.17
N ALA A 99 -0.30 0.31 -8.13
CA ALA A 99 -1.67 -0.19 -8.15
C ALA A 99 -1.99 -1.04 -6.91
N ALA A 100 -1.08 -1.92 -6.48
CA ALA A 100 -1.24 -2.73 -5.28
C ALA A 100 -1.34 -1.86 -4.01
N GLY A 101 -0.53 -0.80 -3.92
CA GLY A 101 -0.59 0.18 -2.84
C GLY A 101 -1.94 0.92 -2.81
N ILE A 102 -2.36 1.45 -3.95
CA ILE A 102 -3.66 2.15 -4.08
C ILE A 102 -4.80 1.23 -3.70
N LEU A 103 -4.82 0.00 -4.22
CA LEU A 103 -5.85 -0.98 -3.89
C LEU A 103 -5.85 -1.32 -2.40
N THR A 104 -4.68 -1.53 -1.80
CA THR A 104 -4.59 -1.80 -0.35
C THR A 104 -5.18 -0.66 0.47
N CYS A 105 -4.84 0.58 0.13
CA CYS A 105 -5.39 1.76 0.79
C CYS A 105 -6.91 1.87 0.59
N ALA A 106 -7.40 1.59 -0.62
CA ALA A 106 -8.82 1.62 -0.96
C ALA A 106 -9.62 0.55 -0.21
N LEU A 107 -9.11 -0.67 -0.10
CA LEU A 107 -9.75 -1.78 0.60
C LEU A 107 -9.75 -1.60 2.12
N THR A 108 -8.66 -1.09 2.68
CA THR A 108 -8.52 -0.92 4.13
C THR A 108 -9.31 0.27 4.67
N SER A 109 -9.55 1.30 3.85
CA SER A 109 -10.34 2.48 4.20
C SER A 109 -11.74 2.18 4.76
N PRO A 110 -12.61 1.38 4.10
CA PRO A 110 -13.92 1.00 4.64
C PRO A 110 -13.83 -0.02 5.78
N LEU A 111 -12.89 -0.97 5.72
CA LEU A 111 -12.73 -2.02 6.73
C LEU A 111 -12.39 -1.44 8.11
N ASN A 112 -11.68 -0.32 8.13
CA ASN A 112 -11.25 0.32 9.36
C ASN A 112 -12.21 1.40 9.91
N LYS A 113 -13.41 1.55 9.33
CA LYS A 113 -14.48 2.40 9.91
C LYS A 113 -14.88 1.96 11.32
N ARG A 114 -14.73 0.66 11.65
CA ARG A 114 -15.03 0.15 12.99
C ARG A 114 -13.97 0.55 14.04
N LEU A 115 -12.72 0.77 13.63
CA LEU A 115 -11.68 1.29 14.53
C LEU A 115 -12.00 2.73 14.95
N ARG A 116 -12.59 3.54 14.05
CA ARG A 116 -13.10 4.89 14.35
C ARG A 116 -14.13 4.86 15.47
N ARG A 117 -15.15 4.00 15.36
CA ARG A 117 -16.22 3.89 16.36
C ARG A 117 -15.70 3.59 17.77
N ASN A 118 -14.69 2.72 17.89
CA ASN A 118 -14.11 2.38 19.19
C ASN A 118 -13.21 3.49 19.76
N ARG A 119 -12.54 4.29 18.92
CA ARG A 119 -11.77 5.46 19.38
C ARG A 119 -12.69 6.56 19.84
N ASP A 120 -13.70 6.91 19.03
CA ASP A 120 -14.65 7.98 19.33
C ASP A 120 -15.41 7.66 20.62
N ALA A 121 -15.82 6.39 20.82
CA ALA A 121 -16.46 5.94 22.06
C ALA A 121 -15.54 6.02 23.30
N ARG A 122 -14.24 5.71 23.14
CA ARG A 122 -13.26 5.78 24.24
C ARG A 122 -12.90 7.22 24.58
N GLN A 123 -12.73 8.05 23.56
CA GLN A 123 -12.41 9.47 23.69
C GLN A 123 -13.60 10.29 24.24
N SER A 124 -14.85 9.93 23.94
CA SER A 124 -16.02 10.53 24.59
C SER A 124 -16.13 10.17 26.08
N GLY A 125 -15.69 8.97 26.48
CA GLY A 125 -15.62 8.59 27.90
C GLY A 125 -14.50 9.32 28.66
N ASP A 126 -13.34 9.49 28.02
CA ASP A 126 -12.19 10.18 28.63
C ASP A 126 -12.35 11.71 28.60
N ALA A 127 -13.07 12.28 27.63
CA ALA A 127 -13.33 13.72 27.53
C ALA A 127 -14.14 14.26 28.72
N GLN A 128 -15.01 13.45 29.31
CA GLN A 128 -15.75 13.81 30.53
C GLN A 128 -14.83 13.95 31.76
N ASN A 129 -13.66 13.28 31.76
CA ASN A 129 -12.63 13.38 32.80
C ASN A 129 -11.54 14.42 32.47
N ALA A 130 -11.45 14.88 31.22
CA ALA A 130 -10.34 15.71 30.73
C ALA A 130 -10.63 17.21 30.71
N ASP A 131 -11.86 17.64 31.05
CA ASP A 131 -12.16 19.07 31.22
C ASP A 131 -11.30 19.72 32.34
N ASP A 132 -10.75 18.93 33.26
CA ASP A 132 -9.78 19.35 34.29
C ASP A 132 -8.32 19.47 33.79
N ALA A 133 -7.97 18.93 32.62
CA ALA A 133 -6.59 18.92 32.09
C ALA A 133 -6.40 19.88 30.89
N ARG A 134 -7.28 20.87 30.77
CA ARG A 134 -7.55 21.67 29.56
C ARG A 134 -6.43 22.57 29.02
N HIS A 135 -5.17 22.46 29.45
CA HIS A 135 -4.15 23.47 29.13
C HIS A 135 -2.77 23.03 28.66
N ASP A 136 -2.50 21.73 28.43
CA ASP A 136 -1.16 21.36 27.96
C ASP A 136 -1.17 20.18 26.97
N ALA A 137 -0.28 20.23 25.98
CA ALA A 137 -0.04 19.23 24.92
C ALA A 137 -1.02 19.18 23.71
N THR A 138 -0.88 20.18 22.84
CA THR A 138 -0.47 19.98 21.43
C THR A 138 -1.05 18.77 20.68
N HIS A 139 -2.18 18.98 19.97
CA HIS A 139 -2.72 18.05 18.96
C HIS A 139 -1.85 17.98 17.70
N ALA A 140 -0.58 17.59 17.80
CA ALA A 140 0.19 17.22 16.62
C ALA A 140 -0.31 15.84 16.13
N PRO A 141 -0.66 15.66 14.83
CA PRO A 141 -0.92 14.34 14.30
C PRO A 141 0.32 13.45 14.51
N LEU A 142 0.11 12.19 14.91
CA LEU A 142 1.21 11.23 15.07
C LEU A 142 2.09 11.22 13.81
N PRO A 143 3.42 11.38 13.95
CA PRO A 143 4.29 11.51 12.79
C PRO A 143 4.36 10.20 11.98
N GLY A 144 4.27 10.34 10.65
CA GLY A 144 4.56 9.27 9.69
C GLY A 144 3.61 8.07 9.70
N LEU A 145 4.16 6.89 9.36
CA LEU A 145 3.43 5.61 9.27
C LEU A 145 2.88 5.14 10.63
N GLY A 146 3.39 5.69 11.75
CA GLY A 146 2.92 5.36 13.10
C GLY A 146 1.43 5.69 13.32
N ALA A 147 0.89 6.69 12.61
CA ALA A 147 -0.53 7.03 12.66
C ALA A 147 -1.42 5.84 12.25
N LEU A 148 -0.97 5.01 11.30
CA LEU A 148 -1.72 3.85 10.79
C LEU A 148 -1.88 2.71 11.81
N ARG A 149 -1.20 2.77 12.96
CA ARG A 149 -1.44 1.82 14.07
C ARG A 149 -2.81 2.03 14.71
N TYR A 150 -3.31 3.27 14.68
CA TYR A 150 -4.48 3.69 15.44
C TYR A 150 -5.55 4.38 14.60
N SER A 151 -5.26 4.80 13.36
CA SER A 151 -6.21 5.40 12.44
C SER A 151 -6.27 4.68 11.09
N SER A 152 -7.35 4.89 10.35
CA SER A 152 -7.42 4.47 8.95
C SER A 152 -6.52 5.35 8.08
N TRP A 153 -6.05 4.80 6.96
CA TRP A 153 -5.21 5.54 6.02
C TRP A 153 -5.85 6.86 5.56
N TRP A 154 -7.13 6.85 5.19
CA TRP A 154 -7.84 8.06 4.78
C TRP A 154 -7.88 9.14 5.88
N GLN A 155 -8.03 8.73 7.14
CA GLN A 155 -8.05 9.66 8.26
C GLN A 155 -6.67 10.23 8.55
N ALA A 156 -5.63 9.39 8.56
CA ALA A 156 -4.26 9.86 8.68
C ALA A 156 -3.94 10.89 7.58
N MET A 157 -4.33 10.59 6.34
CA MET A 157 -4.09 11.48 5.20
C MET A 157 -4.88 12.78 5.26
N THR A 158 -6.17 12.73 5.61
CA THR A 158 -7.00 13.94 5.76
C THR A 158 -6.59 14.80 6.95
N GLN A 159 -6.18 14.20 8.07
CA GLN A 159 -5.63 14.92 9.22
C GLN A 159 -4.30 15.58 8.85
N ASN A 160 -3.42 14.87 8.14
CA ASN A 160 -2.16 15.41 7.67
C ASN A 160 -2.43 16.57 6.69
N TYR A 161 -3.28 16.37 5.68
CA TYR A 161 -3.64 17.43 4.73
C TYR A 161 -4.25 18.67 5.41
N ARG A 162 -5.20 18.48 6.35
CA ARG A 162 -5.78 19.60 7.10
C ARG A 162 -4.78 20.29 8.00
N TYR A 163 -3.90 19.53 8.65
CA TYR A 163 -2.81 20.08 9.45
C TYR A 163 -1.89 20.96 8.60
N TRP A 164 -1.41 20.44 7.47
CA TRP A 164 -0.54 21.19 6.56
C TRP A 164 -1.22 22.37 5.89
N TYR A 165 -2.53 22.27 5.60
CA TYR A 165 -3.30 23.36 5.01
C TYR A 165 -3.58 24.48 6.04
N ARG A 166 -3.86 24.12 7.31
CA ARG A 166 -4.20 25.08 8.37
C ARG A 166 -2.97 25.71 9.01
N ASP A 167 -1.93 24.93 9.24
CA ASP A 167 -0.65 25.34 9.85
C ASP A 167 0.46 25.51 8.81
N ALA A 168 0.10 25.92 7.58
CA ALA A 168 1.02 26.23 6.48
C ALA A 168 2.08 27.32 6.80
N LYS A 169 2.07 27.89 8.01
CA LYS A 169 3.12 28.79 8.52
C LYS A 169 4.18 28.07 9.38
N CYS A 170 3.87 26.89 9.94
CA CYS A 170 4.74 26.13 10.84
C CYS A 170 5.71 25.17 10.13
N TRP A 171 5.62 25.00 8.80
CA TRP A 171 6.52 24.11 8.06
C TRP A 171 8.00 24.49 8.21
N ARG A 172 8.28 25.81 8.25
CA ARG A 172 9.65 26.33 8.41
C ARG A 172 10.27 25.99 9.75
N THR A 173 9.48 25.96 10.82
CA THR A 173 9.99 25.66 12.17
C THR A 173 10.17 24.16 12.39
N GLN A 174 9.36 23.31 11.75
CA GLN A 174 9.50 21.87 11.86
C GLN A 174 10.60 21.26 10.98
N ILE A 175 10.78 21.72 9.74
CA ILE A 175 11.89 21.23 8.89
C ILE A 175 13.23 21.47 9.61
N LYS A 176 13.40 22.63 10.26
CA LYS A 176 14.60 22.91 11.05
C LYS A 176 14.85 21.83 12.11
N ARG A 177 13.84 21.41 12.88
CA ARG A 177 14.00 20.38 13.93
C ARG A 177 14.37 18.98 13.40
N TYR A 178 13.95 18.62 12.19
CA TYR A 178 14.31 17.32 11.59
C TYR A 178 15.74 17.30 11.03
N PHE A 179 16.26 18.46 10.59
CA PHE A 179 17.60 18.59 10.04
C PHE A 179 18.65 19.10 11.04
N SER A 180 18.21 19.62 12.19
CA SER A 180 19.07 20.08 13.28
C SER A 180 19.05 19.15 14.50
N GLY A 181 18.71 17.87 14.28
CA GLY A 181 18.90 16.81 15.27
C GLY A 181 20.38 16.51 15.45
#